data_AF-A0A8S8XT27-F1
#
_entry.id   AF-A0A8S8XT27-F1
#
_cell.length_a   1.000
_cell.length_b   1.000
_cell.length_c   1.000
_cell.angle_alpha   90.00
_cell.angle_beta   90.00
_cell.angle_gamma   90.00
#
_symmetry.space_group_name_H-M   'P 1'
#
loop_
_entity.id
_entity.type
_entity.pdbx_description
1 polymer ?
#
loop_
_entity_poly.entity_id
_entity_poly.type
_entity_poly.pdbx_seq_one_letter_code
_entity_poly.pdbx_strand_id
1 'polypeptide(L)'
;MANLAEALAASLESEGLTTMRVGDRTTLFGVEFLRIDLEGNRTMQPVMLGMLVSVSALVLAVSLERLVRRQRREIAVLRSLGTPSRTLLVAYLLPPVVMGLLASLAGVALGTQMTEAFTPYYFSIVGSVPVIDVIHDPAVWATTVMSVMAIVIIFTLWPAWSAVRMSPLEVDRRDAESAPACWCTG
;
A
#
# COMPACT_ATOMS: atom_id res chain seq x y z
N MET A 1 -42.91 -30.16 6.49
CA MET A 1 -41.72 -30.12 5.62
C MET A 1 -41.07 -31.49 5.39
N ALA A 2 -41.31 -32.51 6.25
CA ALA A 2 -40.78 -33.87 6.06
C ALA A 2 -41.36 -34.61 4.83
N ASN A 3 -42.68 -34.49 4.58
CA ASN A 3 -43.36 -35.27 3.52
C ASN A 3 -42.99 -34.86 2.08
N LEU A 4 -42.51 -33.63 1.88
CA LEU A 4 -42.15 -33.12 0.55
C LEU A 4 -40.79 -33.68 0.10
N ALA A 5 -39.88 -33.89 1.05
CA ALA A 5 -38.56 -34.47 0.80
C ALA A 5 -38.64 -35.95 0.40
N GLU A 6 -39.52 -36.73 1.05
CA GLU A 6 -39.76 -38.13 0.69
C GLU A 6 -40.46 -38.27 -0.66
N ALA A 7 -41.44 -37.40 -0.96
CA ALA A 7 -42.12 -37.42 -2.26
C ALA A 7 -41.19 -37.03 -3.43
N LEU A 8 -40.24 -36.11 -3.19
CA LEU A 8 -39.19 -35.74 -4.14
C LEU A 8 -38.14 -36.85 -4.31
N ALA A 9 -37.76 -37.53 -3.24
CA ALA A 9 -36.83 -38.66 -3.31
C ALA A 9 -37.39 -39.82 -4.15
N ALA A 10 -38.67 -40.15 -3.97
CA ALA A 10 -39.32 -41.23 -4.73
C ALA A 10 -39.51 -40.89 -6.23
N SER A 11 -39.70 -39.61 -6.56
CA SER A 11 -39.83 -39.18 -7.97
C SER A 11 -38.48 -39.12 -8.69
N LEU A 12 -37.40 -38.76 -8.00
CA LEU A 12 -36.04 -38.69 -8.56
C LEU A 12 -35.39 -40.06 -8.78
N GLU A 13 -35.78 -41.08 -8.00
CA GLU A 13 -35.32 -42.46 -8.18
C GLU A 13 -35.85 -43.09 -9.48
N SER A 14 -37.05 -42.68 -9.91
CA SER A 14 -37.68 -43.15 -11.16
C SER A 14 -37.01 -42.62 -12.44
N GLU A 15 -36.24 -41.52 -12.34
CA GLU A 15 -35.45 -40.96 -13.44
C GLU A 15 -34.01 -41.51 -13.51
N GLY A 16 -33.65 -42.49 -12.67
CA GLY A 16 -32.35 -43.16 -12.73
C GLY A 16 -31.16 -42.31 -12.25
N LEU A 17 -31.42 -41.18 -11.58
CA LEU A 17 -30.41 -40.29 -11.01
C LEU A 17 -30.16 -40.64 -9.53
N THR A 18 -29.71 -41.86 -9.25
CA THR A 18 -29.43 -42.38 -7.90
C THR A 18 -28.24 -41.74 -7.19
N THR A 19 -27.56 -40.75 -7.80
CA THR A 19 -26.36 -40.17 -7.20
C THR A 19 -26.22 -38.66 -7.42
N MET A 20 -27.28 -37.88 -7.26
CA MET A 20 -27.08 -36.47 -6.89
C MET A 20 -26.97 -36.35 -5.37
N ARG A 21 -25.92 -36.96 -4.82
CA ARG A 21 -25.46 -36.64 -3.47
C ARG A 21 -24.97 -35.20 -3.56
N VAL A 22 -25.68 -34.26 -2.94
CA VAL A 22 -25.17 -32.91 -2.69
C VAL A 22 -23.92 -33.10 -1.85
N GLY A 23 -22.77 -33.23 -2.52
CA GLY A 23 -21.47 -33.27 -1.91
C GLY A 23 -21.26 -31.90 -1.30
N ASP A 24 -21.52 -31.82 0.00
CA ASP A 24 -21.33 -30.61 0.78
C ASP A 24 -19.88 -30.14 0.56
N ARG A 25 -19.71 -28.97 -0.05
CA ARG A 25 -18.38 -28.45 -0.46
C ARG A 25 -17.43 -28.27 0.73
N THR A 26 -17.98 -28.26 1.93
CA THR A 26 -17.33 -28.21 3.25
C THR A 26 -16.54 -29.47 3.60
N THR A 27 -16.80 -30.60 2.95
CA THR A 27 -16.10 -31.88 3.23
C THR A 27 -14.81 -32.06 2.41
N LEU A 28 -14.55 -31.18 1.44
CA LEU A 28 -13.30 -31.15 0.70
C LEU A 28 -12.26 -30.34 1.49
N PHE A 29 -11.25 -31.01 2.04
CA PHE A 29 -10.14 -30.38 2.78
C PHE A 29 -9.53 -29.17 2.06
N GLY A 30 -9.42 -29.21 0.73
CA GLY A 30 -8.89 -28.10 -0.06
C GLY A 30 -9.75 -26.83 -0.01
N VAL A 31 -11.08 -26.95 0.05
CA VAL A 31 -11.99 -25.78 0.08
C VAL A 31 -11.99 -25.13 1.47
N GLU A 32 -11.97 -25.93 2.53
CA GLU A 32 -11.89 -25.41 3.89
C GLU A 32 -10.53 -24.77 4.16
N PHE A 33 -9.44 -25.36 3.64
CA PHE A 33 -8.10 -24.77 3.73
C PHE A 33 -8.01 -23.43 3.00
N LEU A 34 -8.49 -23.35 1.75
CA LEU A 34 -8.54 -22.08 1.00
C LEU A 34 -9.39 -21.02 1.73
N ARG A 35 -10.46 -21.42 2.39
CA ARG A 35 -11.31 -20.51 3.16
C ARG A 35 -10.57 -19.94 4.38
N ILE A 36 -9.87 -20.79 5.13
CA ILE A 36 -9.05 -20.37 6.28
C ILE A 36 -7.94 -19.42 5.80
N ASP A 37 -7.28 -19.73 4.69
CA ASP A 37 -6.21 -18.89 4.14
C ASP A 37 -6.72 -17.54 3.63
N LEU A 38 -7.89 -17.49 2.98
CA LEU A 38 -8.51 -16.24 2.54
C LEU A 38 -8.92 -15.34 3.72
N GLU A 39 -9.50 -15.93 4.76
CA GLU A 39 -9.92 -15.20 5.97
C GLU A 39 -8.69 -14.70 6.74
N GLY A 40 -7.64 -15.53 6.82
CA GLY A 40 -6.34 -15.16 7.37
C GLY A 40 -5.71 -14.00 6.60
N ASN A 41 -5.67 -14.08 5.27
CA ASN A 41 -5.09 -13.02 4.44
C ASN A 41 -5.87 -11.70 4.60
N ARG A 42 -7.20 -11.71 4.59
CA ARG A 42 -8.01 -10.49 4.77
C ARG A 42 -7.73 -9.76 6.08
N THR A 43 -7.45 -10.50 7.14
CA THR A 43 -7.21 -9.92 8.46
C THR A 43 -5.76 -9.50 8.65
N MET A 44 -4.81 -10.31 8.17
CA MET A 44 -3.37 -10.09 8.39
C MET A 44 -2.77 -9.08 7.40
N GLN A 45 -3.25 -9.06 6.15
CA GLN A 45 -2.76 -8.19 5.09
C GLN A 45 -2.76 -6.70 5.46
N PRO A 46 -3.87 -6.09 5.96
CA PRO A 46 -3.87 -4.66 6.28
C PRO A 46 -2.92 -4.31 7.43
N VAL A 47 -2.74 -5.21 8.41
CA VAL A 47 -1.84 -4.98 9.55
C VAL A 47 -0.38 -4.94 9.11
N MET A 48 0.03 -5.91 8.29
CA MET A 48 1.41 -5.99 7.77
C MET A 48 1.74 -4.80 6.86
N LEU A 49 0.85 -4.47 5.93
CA LEU A 49 0.99 -3.28 5.08
C LEU A 49 1.05 -2.00 5.90
N GLY A 50 0.20 -1.87 6.92
CA GLY A 50 0.20 -0.71 7.81
C GLY A 50 1.54 -0.50 8.51
N MET A 51 2.16 -1.57 8.99
CA MET A 51 3.48 -1.49 9.64
C MET A 51 4.59 -1.08 8.65
N LEU A 52 4.61 -1.69 7.46
CA LEU A 52 5.58 -1.35 6.41
C LEU A 52 5.47 0.11 5.98
N VAL A 53 4.25 0.57 5.69
CA VAL A 53 3.97 1.96 5.30
C VAL A 53 4.40 2.92 6.41
N SER A 54 4.16 2.58 7.67
CA SER A 54 4.56 3.42 8.82
C SER A 54 6.07 3.63 8.89
N VAL A 55 6.86 2.56 8.70
CA VAL A 55 8.34 2.66 8.69
C VAL A 55 8.80 3.47 7.49
N SER A 56 8.27 3.19 6.28
CA SER A 56 8.62 3.93 5.06
C SER A 56 8.31 5.42 5.17
N ALA A 57 7.16 5.76 5.76
CA ALA A 57 6.76 7.13 6.00
C ALA A 57 7.76 7.89 6.87
N LEU A 58 8.22 7.27 7.96
CA LEU A 58 9.22 7.88 8.85
C LEU A 58 10.54 8.10 8.13
N VAL A 59 10.98 7.13 7.31
CA VAL A 59 12.19 7.27 6.47
C VAL A 59 12.05 8.43 5.48
N LEU A 60 10.90 8.56 4.82
CA LEU A 60 10.62 9.67 3.90
C LEU A 60 10.66 11.03 4.61
N ALA A 61 10.01 11.14 5.78
CA ALA A 61 10.01 12.37 6.56
C ALA A 61 11.44 12.81 6.94
N VAL A 62 12.23 11.90 7.51
CA VAL A 62 13.64 12.17 7.88
C VAL A 62 14.48 12.54 6.65
N SER A 63 14.24 11.88 5.51
CA SER A 63 14.97 12.15 4.27
C SER A 63 14.63 13.53 3.70
N LEU A 64 13.35 13.92 3.72
CA LEU A 64 12.91 15.26 3.28
C LEU A 64 13.50 16.36 4.16
N GLU A 65 13.51 16.17 5.48
CA GLU A 65 14.16 17.13 6.39
C GLU A 65 15.65 17.30 6.08
N ARG A 66 16.37 16.19 5.84
CA ARG A 66 17.79 16.23 5.44
C ARG A 66 17.97 16.96 4.11
N LEU A 67 17.08 16.74 3.15
CA LEU A 67 17.15 17.39 1.84
C LEU A 67 16.90 18.91 1.97
N VAL A 68 15.89 19.32 2.75
CA VAL A 68 15.57 20.74 2.95
C VAL A 68 16.74 21.47 3.62
N ARG A 69 17.37 20.85 4.62
CA ARG A 69 18.55 21.41 5.28
C ARG A 69 19.71 21.63 4.29
N ARG A 70 19.92 20.71 3.35
CA ARG A 70 20.96 20.84 2.31
C ARG A 70 20.64 21.93 1.29
N GLN A 71 19.39 22.04 0.85
CA GLN A 71 18.96 22.98 -0.19
C GLN A 71 18.59 24.38 0.33
N ARG A 72 18.71 24.63 1.64
CA ARG A 72 18.29 25.90 2.26
C ARG A 72 18.94 27.13 1.64
N ARG A 73 20.21 27.05 1.22
CA ARG A 73 20.94 28.16 0.59
C ARG A 73 20.39 28.48 -0.81
N GLU A 74 20.07 27.45 -1.60
CA GLU A 74 19.47 27.61 -2.93
C GLU A 74 18.05 28.17 -2.83
N ILE A 75 17.26 27.69 -1.87
CA ILE A 75 15.92 28.22 -1.56
C ILE A 75 15.97 29.70 -1.20
N ALA A 76 16.96 30.14 -0.42
CA ALA A 76 17.12 31.54 -0.05
C ALA A 76 17.40 32.44 -1.27
N VAL A 77 18.23 31.98 -2.21
CA VAL A 77 18.52 32.68 -3.48
C VAL A 77 17.28 32.74 -4.38
N LEU A 78 16.54 31.63 -4.52
CA LEU A 78 15.31 31.63 -5.31
C LEU A 78 14.23 32.54 -4.71
N ARG A 79 14.19 32.67 -3.38
CA ARG A 79 13.26 33.56 -2.68
C ARG A 79 13.64 35.03 -2.82
N SER A 80 14.94 35.37 -2.89
CA SER A 80 15.38 36.75 -3.17
C SER A 80 15.05 37.20 -4.59
N LEU A 81 14.89 36.25 -5.52
CA LEU A 81 14.38 36.48 -6.88
C LEU A 81 12.85 36.62 -6.96
N GLY A 82 12.14 36.59 -5.82
CA GLY A 82 10.69 36.81 -5.76
C GLY A 82 9.83 35.56 -5.97
N THR A 83 10.41 34.36 -5.87
CA THR A 83 9.67 33.11 -6.09
C THR A 83 8.59 32.91 -5.01
N PRO A 84 7.31 32.68 -5.37
CA PRO A 84 6.25 32.47 -4.40
C PRO A 84 6.38 31.12 -3.69
N SER A 85 6.05 31.06 -2.39
CA SER A 85 6.14 29.84 -1.55
C SER A 85 5.38 28.63 -2.11
N ARG A 86 4.37 28.85 -2.97
CA ARG A 86 3.62 27.78 -3.65
C ARG A 86 4.45 27.01 -4.65
N THR A 87 5.33 27.69 -5.39
CA THR A 87 6.24 27.05 -6.36
C THR A 87 7.23 26.13 -5.65
N LEU A 88 7.72 26.53 -4.48
CA LEU A 88 8.57 25.69 -3.63
C LEU A 88 7.85 24.42 -3.15
N LEU A 89 6.57 24.54 -2.74
CA LEU A 89 5.77 23.39 -2.33
C LEU A 89 5.62 22.39 -3.49
N VAL A 90 5.25 22.85 -4.68
CA VAL A 90 5.07 21.99 -5.87
C VAL A 90 6.40 21.34 -6.28
N ALA A 91 7.50 22.09 -6.27
CA ALA A 91 8.83 21.56 -6.60
C ALA A 91 9.26 20.42 -5.66
N TYR A 92 8.83 20.45 -4.40
CA TYR A 92 9.12 19.41 -3.42
C TYR A 92 8.15 18.22 -3.45
N LEU A 93 6.90 18.42 -3.90
CA LEU A 93 5.92 17.34 -4.06
C LEU A 93 6.10 16.57 -5.37
N LEU A 94 6.63 17.19 -6.42
CA LEU A 94 6.74 16.55 -7.73
C LEU A 94 7.59 15.26 -7.72
N PRO A 95 8.79 15.23 -7.10
CA PRO A 95 9.64 14.03 -7.09
C PRO A 95 8.98 12.80 -6.46
N PRO A 96 8.42 12.85 -5.23
CA PRO A 96 7.79 11.68 -4.63
C PRO A 96 6.52 11.25 -5.36
N VAL A 97 5.77 12.15 -6.00
CA VAL A 97 4.61 11.78 -6.83
C VAL A 97 5.04 10.98 -8.06
N VAL A 98 6.09 11.42 -8.76
CA VAL A 98 6.64 10.69 -9.91
C VAL A 98 7.19 9.32 -9.48
N MET A 99 7.92 9.28 -8.37
CA MET A 99 8.41 8.02 -7.79
C MET A 99 7.28 7.09 -7.37
N GLY A 100 6.21 7.62 -6.77
CA GLY A 100 5.02 6.85 -6.40
C GLY A 100 4.31 6.25 -7.61
N LEU A 101 4.21 7.00 -8.71
CA LEU A 101 3.64 6.51 -9.96
C LEU A 101 4.46 5.36 -10.54
N LEU A 102 5.79 5.51 -10.62
CA LEU A 102 6.70 4.46 -11.07
C LEU A 102 6.64 3.22 -10.16
N ALA A 103 6.62 3.42 -8.85
CA ALA A 103 6.51 2.34 -7.87
C ALA A 103 5.18 1.58 -8.00
N SER A 104 4.07 2.28 -8.24
CA SER A 104 2.75 1.65 -8.41
C SER A 104 2.68 0.79 -9.68
N LEU A 105 3.22 1.29 -10.81
CA LEU A 105 3.29 0.52 -12.05
C LEU A 105 4.18 -0.71 -11.89
N ALA A 106 5.38 -0.52 -11.31
CA ALA A 106 6.30 -1.62 -11.06
C ALA A 106 5.70 -2.65 -10.09
N GLY A 107 5.00 -2.20 -9.04
CA GLY A 107 4.35 -3.07 -8.06
C GLY A 107 3.23 -3.92 -8.66
N VAL A 108 2.36 -3.32 -9.49
CA VAL A 108 1.30 -4.07 -10.19
C VAL A 108 1.89 -5.06 -11.19
N ALA A 109 2.90 -4.64 -11.97
CA ALA A 109 3.56 -5.52 -12.93
C ALA A 109 4.27 -6.69 -12.25
N LEU A 110 4.98 -6.45 -11.15
CA LEU A 110 5.64 -7.52 -10.41
C LEU A 110 4.64 -8.40 -9.66
N GLY A 111 3.58 -7.82 -9.09
CA GLY A 111 2.56 -8.56 -8.35
C GLY A 111 1.76 -9.53 -9.24
N THR A 112 1.41 -9.11 -10.46
CA THR A 112 0.73 -9.97 -11.44
C THR A 112 1.61 -11.13 -11.86
N GLN A 113 2.86 -10.85 -12.26
CA GLN A 113 3.82 -11.89 -12.63
C GLN A 113 4.11 -12.88 -11.49
N MET A 114 4.22 -12.37 -10.25
CA MET A 114 4.42 -13.21 -9.08
C MET A 114 3.20 -14.11 -8.82
N THR A 115 1.99 -13.56 -8.98
CA THR A 115 0.74 -14.34 -8.81
C THR A 115 0.69 -15.50 -9.80
N GLU A 116 0.97 -15.25 -11.08
CA GLU A 116 0.99 -16.28 -12.12
C GLU A 116 2.03 -17.38 -11.84
N ALA A 117 3.21 -17.02 -11.33
CA ALA A 117 4.25 -17.98 -10.99
C ALA A 117 3.96 -18.81 -9.72
N PHE A 118 3.35 -18.21 -8.70
CA PHE A 118 3.09 -18.87 -7.42
C PHE A 118 1.81 -19.72 -7.41
N THR A 119 0.81 -19.34 -8.21
CA THR A 119 -0.46 -20.07 -8.36
C THR A 119 -0.25 -21.58 -8.60
N PRO A 120 0.48 -22.04 -9.63
CA PRO A 120 0.67 -23.47 -9.90
C PRO A 120 1.44 -24.19 -8.78
N TYR A 121 2.40 -23.51 -8.14
CA TYR A 121 3.15 -24.07 -7.01
C TYR A 121 2.25 -24.31 -5.80
N TYR A 122 1.44 -23.32 -5.42
CA TYR A 122 0.55 -23.41 -4.27
C TYR A 122 -0.52 -24.51 -4.46
N PHE A 123 -1.11 -24.62 -5.66
CA PHE A 123 -2.08 -25.68 -5.97
C PHE A 123 -1.49 -27.10 -6.03
N SER A 124 -0.17 -27.23 -6.26
CA SER A 124 0.49 -28.55 -6.20
C SER A 124 0.53 -29.13 -4.79
N ILE A 125 0.48 -28.28 -3.74
CA ILE A 125 0.62 -28.67 -2.33
C ILE A 125 -0.75 -28.92 -1.67
N VAL A 126 -1.77 -28.13 -2.00
CA VAL A 126 -3.08 -28.13 -1.31
C VAL A 126 -4.04 -29.23 -1.80
N GLY A 127 -3.66 -29.94 -2.87
CA GLY A 127 -4.49 -30.97 -3.50
C GLY A 127 -5.31 -30.40 -4.64
N SER A 128 -5.32 -31.14 -5.76
CA SER A 128 -5.83 -30.77 -7.07
C SER A 128 -7.29 -30.29 -7.09
N VAL A 129 -7.51 -29.00 -6.79
CA VAL A 129 -8.73 -28.29 -7.17
C VAL A 129 -8.56 -27.87 -8.65
N PRO A 130 -9.48 -28.22 -9.54
CA PRO A 130 -9.33 -27.90 -10.96
C PRO A 130 -9.41 -26.38 -11.16
N VAL A 131 -8.31 -25.83 -11.66
CA VAL A 131 -8.10 -24.53 -12.33
C VAL A 131 -9.10 -23.44 -11.93
N ILE A 132 -8.65 -22.56 -11.04
CA ILE A 132 -9.26 -21.24 -10.87
C ILE A 132 -8.62 -20.35 -11.94
N ASP A 133 -9.41 -19.85 -12.88
CA ASP A 133 -8.95 -18.79 -13.78
C ASP A 133 -8.49 -17.60 -12.91
N VAL A 134 -7.24 -17.18 -13.09
CA VAL A 134 -6.73 -15.96 -12.47
C VAL A 134 -7.35 -14.78 -13.23
N ILE A 135 -8.56 -14.40 -12.82
CA ILE A 135 -9.24 -13.25 -13.40
C ILE A 135 -8.65 -12.00 -12.76
N HIS A 136 -7.73 -11.36 -13.49
CA HIS A 136 -7.25 -10.03 -13.14
C HIS A 136 -8.29 -8.99 -13.55
N ASP A 137 -9.18 -8.66 -12.61
CA ASP A 137 -10.14 -7.57 -12.82
C ASP A 137 -9.39 -6.22 -12.89
N PRO A 138 -9.53 -5.43 -13.98
CA PRO A 138 -8.92 -4.11 -14.09
C PRO A 138 -9.26 -3.17 -12.92
N ALA A 139 -10.40 -3.38 -12.26
CA ALA A 139 -10.80 -2.64 -11.08
C ALA A 139 -9.83 -2.82 -9.90
N VAL A 140 -9.22 -4.00 -9.76
CA VAL A 140 -8.25 -4.30 -8.68
C VAL A 140 -6.93 -3.56 -8.93
N TRP A 141 -6.48 -3.48 -10.18
CA TRP A 141 -5.30 -2.70 -10.54
C TRP A 141 -5.54 -1.21 -10.30
N ALA A 142 -6.70 -0.68 -10.71
CA ALA A 142 -7.06 0.72 -10.51
C ALA A 142 -7.12 1.10 -9.03
N THR A 143 -7.77 0.27 -8.19
CA THR A 143 -7.85 0.49 -6.74
C THR A 143 -6.49 0.38 -6.05
N THR A 144 -5.61 -0.53 -6.50
CA THR A 144 -4.24 -0.65 -5.99
C THR A 144 -3.41 0.60 -6.33
N VAL A 145 -3.44 1.07 -7.57
CA VAL A 145 -2.72 2.30 -7.97
C VAL A 145 -3.26 3.52 -7.23
N MET A 146 -4.59 3.63 -7.10
CA MET A 146 -5.23 4.74 -6.38
C MET A 146 -4.85 4.76 -4.91
N SER A 147 -4.85 3.61 -4.24
CA SER A 147 -4.48 3.51 -2.82
C SER A 147 -3.02 3.85 -2.57
N VAL A 148 -2.08 3.35 -3.39
CA VAL A 148 -0.66 3.73 -3.31
C VAL A 148 -0.48 5.23 -3.51
N MET A 149 -1.14 5.80 -4.51
CA MET A 149 -1.06 7.24 -4.79
C MET A 149 -1.61 8.07 -3.62
N ALA A 150 -2.75 7.67 -3.03
CA ALA A 150 -3.32 8.34 -1.87
C ALA A 150 -2.35 8.31 -0.67
N ILE A 151 -1.73 7.16 -0.39
CA ILE A 151 -0.74 7.01 0.68
C ILE A 151 0.46 7.94 0.44
N VAL A 152 1.05 7.91 -0.76
CA VAL A 152 2.20 8.77 -1.11
C VAL A 152 1.85 10.24 -0.94
N ILE A 153 0.68 10.69 -1.41
CA ILE A 153 0.24 12.07 -1.28
C ILE A 153 0.08 12.45 0.20
N ILE A 154 -0.62 11.65 1.01
CA ILE A 154 -0.83 11.94 2.44
C ILE A 154 0.50 12.07 3.18
N PHE A 155 1.42 11.11 2.96
CA PHE A 155 2.70 11.08 3.67
C PHE A 155 3.71 12.11 3.17
N THR A 156 3.60 12.58 1.93
CA THR A 156 4.49 13.62 1.38
C THR A 156 3.97 15.02 1.66
N LEU A 157 2.65 15.19 1.72
CA LEU A 157 2.02 16.46 2.03
C LEU A 157 2.31 16.90 3.48
N TRP A 158 2.31 15.98 4.44
CA TRP A 158 2.60 16.26 5.84
C TRP A 158 3.96 16.96 6.08
N PRO A 159 5.11 16.37 5.68
CA PRO A 159 6.42 17.01 5.83
C PRO A 159 6.59 18.23 4.92
N ALA A 160 5.98 18.25 3.72
CA ALA A 160 6.05 19.41 2.84
C ALA A 160 5.35 20.64 3.43
N TRP A 161 4.19 20.47 4.06
CA TRP A 161 3.52 21.54 4.80
C TRP A 161 4.35 22.02 5.99
N SER A 162 4.96 21.08 6.72
CA SER A 162 5.84 21.39 7.85
C SER A 162 7.06 22.21 7.39
N ALA A 163 7.69 21.84 6.27
CA ALA A 163 8.82 22.54 5.68
C ALA A 163 8.48 23.97 5.20
N VAL A 164 7.29 24.19 4.64
CA VAL A 164 6.87 25.53 4.18
C VAL A 164 6.50 26.46 5.35
N ARG A 165 5.94 25.91 6.44
CA ARG A 165 5.71 26.68 7.67
C ARG A 165 7.00 26.97 8.43
N MET A 166 7.98 26.07 8.36
CA MET A 166 9.34 26.30 8.85
C MET A 166 10.13 27.23 7.91
N SER A 167 9.74 28.50 7.89
CA SER A 167 10.52 29.59 7.31
C SER A 167 10.76 30.64 8.40
N PRO A 168 11.77 31.49 8.28
CA PRO A 168 13.21 31.25 8.32
C PRO A 168 13.82 31.85 9.61
N LEU A 169 13.06 31.94 10.71
CA LEU A 169 13.46 32.66 11.93
C LEU A 169 14.16 31.78 12.99
N GLU A 170 13.96 30.46 12.99
CA GLU A 170 14.60 29.58 13.99
C GLU A 170 16.12 29.40 13.82
N VAL A 171 16.66 29.61 12.62
CA VAL A 171 18.08 29.32 12.37
C VAL A 171 18.99 30.48 12.76
N ASP A 172 18.53 31.72 12.64
CA ASP A 172 19.31 32.87 13.12
C ASP A 172 19.51 32.81 14.65
N ARG A 173 18.55 32.24 15.38
CA ARG A 173 18.65 32.08 16.83
C ARG A 173 19.64 31.00 17.28
N ARG A 174 19.90 29.96 16.47
CA ARG A 174 20.89 28.92 16.83
C ARG A 174 22.33 29.38 16.59
N ASP A 175 22.58 30.17 15.56
CA ASP A 175 23.92 30.68 15.26
C ASP A 175 24.35 31.78 16.26
N ALA A 176 23.37 32.52 16.83
CA ALA A 176 23.62 33.48 17.90
C ALA A 176 23.98 32.85 19.26
N GLU A 177 23.54 31.61 19.52
CA GLU A 177 23.81 30.92 20.79
C GLU A 177 25.12 30.12 20.78
N SER A 178 25.66 29.80 19.59
CA SER A 178 26.97 29.15 19.44
C SER A 178 28.15 30.10 19.26
N ALA A 179 27.94 31.42 19.30
CA ALA A 179 29.05 32.37 19.31
C ALA A 179 29.78 32.23 20.67
N PRO A 180 31.03 31.72 20.71
CA PRO A 180 31.78 31.67 21.96
C PRO A 180 31.92 33.10 22.45
N ALA A 181 31.47 33.36 23.68
CA ALA A 181 31.68 34.62 24.37
C ALA A 181 33.15 35.00 24.23
N CYS A 182 33.44 36.00 23.39
CA CYS A 182 34.78 36.54 23.25
C CYS A 182 35.11 37.22 24.58
N TRP A 183 36.00 36.60 25.35
CA TRP A 183 36.51 37.14 26.61
C TRP A 183 37.36 38.37 26.30
N CYS A 184 36.74 39.54 26.27
CA CYS A 184 37.42 40.82 26.39
C CYS A 184 37.58 41.18 27.87
N THR A 185 38.73 40.84 28.44
CA THR A 185 39.34 41.44 29.64
C THR A 185 40.83 41.07 29.54
N GLY A 186 41.84 41.94 29.64
CA GLY A 186 42.00 43.35 29.98
C GLY A 186 43.51 43.56 30.09
#